data_AF-W1Y0W4-F1
#
_entry.id   AF-W1Y0W4-F1
#
_cell.length_a   1.000
_cell.length_b   1.000
_cell.length_c   1.000
_cell.angle_alpha   90.00
_cell.angle_beta   90.00
_cell.angle_gamma   90.00
#
_symmetry.space_group_name_H-M   'P 1'
#
loop_
_entity.id
_entity.type
_entity.pdbx_description
1 polymer ?
#
loop_
_entity_poly.entity_id
_entity_poly.type
_entity_poly.pdbx_seq_one_letter_code
_entity_poly.pdbx_strand_id
1 'polypeptide(L)'
;CWYLARQLPDINIQVFTNSHPICHELGKRERIQLISSGGTLERKYGCYVNPSLISQLKSLEIDLFIFSCEGIDSSGALWDSNAINADYKSMLLKRAA
;
A
#
# COMPACT_ATOMS: atom_id res chain seq x y z
N CYS A 1 1.76 3.24 7.17
CA CYS A 1 2.80 2.21 7.45
C CYS A 1 4.25 2.70 7.29
N TRP A 2 4.54 4.01 7.29
CA TRP A 2 5.91 4.50 7.03
C TRP A 2 6.95 4.06 8.07
N TYR A 3 6.60 4.09 9.36
CA TYR A 3 7.52 3.63 10.42
C TYR A 3 7.91 2.16 10.25
N LEU A 4 7.01 1.31 9.78
CA LEU A 4 7.31 -0.09 9.49
C LEU A 4 8.29 -0.21 8.32
N ALA A 5 8.08 0.56 7.25
CA ALA A 5 9.00 0.56 6.10
C ALA A 5 10.44 0.93 6.50
N ARG A 6 10.62 1.87 7.44
CA ARG A 6 11.94 2.24 7.98
C ARG A 6 12.67 1.09 8.67
N GLN A 7 11.92 0.18 9.29
CA GLN A 7 12.47 -0.93 10.06
C GLN A 7 12.73 -2.18 9.21
N LEU A 8 12.24 -2.25 7.97
CA LEU A 8 12.52 -3.37 7.08
C LEU A 8 14.03 -3.47 6.83
N PRO A 9 14.66 -4.65 6.91
CA PRO A 9 16.07 -4.84 6.52
C PRO A 9 16.22 -4.87 4.99
N ASP A 10 17.45 -4.71 4.48
CA ASP A 10 17.71 -4.77 3.04
C ASP A 10 17.85 -6.24 2.60
N ILE A 11 16.72 -6.84 2.22
CA ILE A 11 16.60 -8.27 1.92
C ILE A 11 15.84 -8.47 0.60
N ASN A 12 15.98 -9.67 0.03
CA ASN A 12 15.36 -10.03 -1.24
C ASN A 12 13.85 -10.28 -1.09
N ILE A 13 13.08 -9.20 -1.11
CA ILE A 13 11.61 -9.20 -1.09
C ILE A 13 11.07 -8.23 -2.14
N GLN A 14 9.85 -8.47 -2.61
CA GLN A 14 9.13 -7.52 -3.43
C GLN A 14 8.17 -6.71 -2.57
N VAL A 15 8.20 -5.38 -2.69
CA VAL A 15 7.27 -4.48 -2.01
C VAL A 15 6.50 -3.69 -3.04
N PHE A 16 5.19 -3.89 -3.07
CA PHE A 16 4.27 -3.09 -3.86
C PHE A 16 3.56 -2.08 -2.95
N THR A 17 3.59 -0.79 -3.32
CA THR A 17 3.00 0.27 -2.49
C THR A 17 2.49 1.45 -3.31
N ASN A 18 1.41 2.08 -2.85
CA ASN A 18 0.96 3.37 -3.38
C ASN A 18 1.48 4.57 -2.57
N SER A 19 2.19 4.33 -1.46
CA SER A 19 2.61 5.38 -0.54
C SER A 19 3.91 6.04 -1.00
N HIS A 20 3.87 7.34 -1.28
CA HIS A 20 5.03 8.11 -1.70
C HIS A 20 6.16 8.13 -0.64
N PRO A 21 5.89 8.36 0.66
CA PRO A 21 6.91 8.25 1.70
C PRO A 21 7.56 6.86 1.81
N ILE A 22 6.79 5.79 1.59
CA ILE A 22 7.35 4.42 1.62
C ILE A 22 8.24 4.20 0.40
N CYS A 23 7.85 4.66 -0.79
CA CYS A 23 8.70 4.59 -1.97
C CYS A 23 10.05 5.29 -1.72
N HIS A 24 10.02 6.48 -1.13
CA HIS A 24 11.25 7.22 -0.84
C HIS A 24 12.13 6.53 0.22
N GLU A 25 11.52 5.94 1.25
CA GLU A 25 12.27 5.25 2.30
C GLU A 25 12.89 3.94 1.83
N LEU A 26 12.11 3.10 1.14
CA LEU A 26 12.57 1.82 0.64
C LEU A 26 13.43 1.94 -0.62
N GLY A 27 13.35 3.05 -1.35
CA GLY A 27 14.23 3.30 -2.50
C GLY A 27 15.72 3.38 -2.14
N LYS A 28 16.05 3.44 -0.85
CA LYS A 28 17.43 3.36 -0.32
C LYS A 28 17.93 1.92 -0.19
N ARG A 29 17.08 0.91 -0.41
CA ARG A 29 17.37 -0.51 -0.22
C ARG A 29 17.54 -1.17 -1.58
N GLU A 30 18.74 -1.67 -1.85
CA GLU A 30 19.09 -2.16 -3.19
C GLU A 30 18.61 -3.59 -3.43
N ARG A 31 18.38 -4.37 -2.37
CA ARG A 31 17.94 -5.77 -2.46
C ARG A 31 16.42 -5.91 -2.44
N ILE A 32 15.70 -4.87 -2.03
CA ILE A 32 14.24 -4.84 -2.11
C ILE A 32 13.83 -4.45 -3.53
N GLN A 33 13.04 -5.32 -4.17
CA GLN A 33 12.36 -4.95 -5.40
C GLN A 33 11.15 -4.08 -5.07
N LEU A 34 11.31 -2.76 -5.19
CA LEU A 34 10.27 -1.79 -4.90
C LEU A 34 9.43 -1.47 -6.15
N ILE A 35 8.12 -1.67 -6.07
CA ILE A 35 7.14 -1.34 -7.10
C ILE A 35 6.18 -0.28 -6.56
N SER A 36 6.14 0.88 -7.21
CA SER A 36 5.12 1.90 -6.95
C SER A 36 3.88 1.63 -7.78
N SER A 37 2.70 1.85 -7.22
CA SER A 37 1.43 1.84 -7.96
C SER A 37 1.40 2.85 -9.12
N GLY A 38 2.25 3.89 -9.04
CA GLY A 38 2.25 5.01 -9.98
C GLY A 38 0.90 5.75 -9.99
N GLY A 39 0.71 6.62 -10.98
CA GLY A 39 -0.49 7.45 -11.12
C GLY A 39 -0.30 8.89 -10.63
N THR A 40 -1.40 9.54 -10.22
CA THR A 40 -1.38 10.93 -9.78
C THR A 40 -1.04 11.02 -8.29
N LEU A 41 -0.03 11.82 -7.93
CA LEU A 41 0.31 12.05 -6.52
C LEU A 41 -0.73 12.95 -5.83
N GLU A 42 -1.48 12.38 -4.89
CA GLU A 42 -2.38 13.11 -4.01
C GLU A 42 -1.62 13.59 -2.77
N ARG A 43 -1.10 14.82 -2.84
CA ARG A 43 -0.20 15.39 -1.82
C ARG A 43 -0.81 15.42 -0.41
N LYS A 44 -2.13 15.61 -0.29
CA LYS A 44 -2.83 15.63 1.01
C LYS A 44 -2.61 14.35 1.81
N TYR A 45 -2.59 13.19 1.14
CA TYR A 45 -2.45 11.88 1.80
C TYR A 45 -1.09 11.21 1.52
N GLY A 46 -0.26 11.81 0.66
CA GLY A 46 1.08 11.27 0.35
C GLY A 46 1.02 9.91 -0.35
N CYS A 47 0.03 9.69 -1.20
CA CYS A 47 -0.11 8.46 -1.97
C CYS A 47 -0.36 8.75 -3.45
N TYR A 48 -0.07 7.76 -4.28
CA TYR A 48 -0.42 7.79 -5.68
C TYR A 48 -1.79 7.14 -5.91
N VAL A 49 -2.62 7.82 -6.68
CA VAL A 49 -3.93 7.33 -7.10
C VAL A 49 -3.85 6.89 -8.54
N ASN A 50 -4.14 5.62 -8.80
CA ASN A 50 -4.14 5.03 -10.15
C ASN A 50 -5.41 4.20 -10.37
N PRO A 51 -6.47 4.81 -10.93
CA PRO A 51 -7.73 4.10 -11.19
C PRO A 51 -7.56 2.91 -12.13
N SER A 52 -6.64 3.02 -13.09
CA SER A 52 -6.36 1.97 -14.09
C SER A 52 -5.64 0.76 -13.49
N LEU A 53 -4.99 0.91 -12.34
CA LEU A 53 -4.26 -0.17 -11.68
C LEU A 53 -5.18 -1.19 -11.03
N ILE A 54 -6.42 -0.81 -10.72
CA ILE A 54 -7.40 -1.68 -10.07
C ILE A 54 -7.62 -2.96 -10.87
N SER A 55 -7.64 -2.88 -12.20
CA SER A 55 -7.78 -4.05 -13.08
C SER A 55 -6.52 -4.92 -13.13
N GLN A 56 -5.34 -4.31 -12.99
CA GLN A 56 -4.04 -4.99 -13.00
C GLN A 56 -3.74 -5.69 -11.66
N LEU A 57 -4.29 -5.19 -10.55
CA LEU A 57 -4.16 -5.81 -9.23
C LEU A 57 -4.78 -7.22 -9.14
N LYS A 58 -5.60 -7.62 -10.12
CA LYS A 58 -6.19 -8.95 -10.14
C LYS A 58 -5.16 -10.08 -10.30
N SER A 59 -4.01 -9.81 -10.88
CA SER A 59 -2.91 -10.77 -11.07
C SER A 59 -1.82 -10.66 -10.01
N LEU A 60 -1.96 -9.77 -9.03
CA LEU A 60 -0.99 -9.62 -7.95
C LEU A 60 -1.21 -10.74 -6.92
N GLU A 61 -0.20 -11.59 -6.73
CA GLU A 61 -0.16 -12.52 -5.60
C GLU A 61 0.40 -11.78 -4.39
N ILE A 62 -0.29 -11.88 -3.25
CA ILE A 62 0.03 -11.12 -2.04
C ILE A 62 0.27 -12.10 -0.89
N ASP A 63 1.54 -12.25 -0.50
CA ASP A 63 1.91 -13.06 0.66
C ASP A 63 1.56 -12.36 1.99
N LEU A 64 1.69 -11.04 2.02
CA LEU A 64 1.48 -10.22 3.22
C LEU A 64 0.98 -8.82 2.83
N PHE A 65 -0.19 -8.46 3.37
CA PHE A 65 -0.75 -7.12 3.19
C PHE A 65 -0.76 -6.34 4.51
N ILE A 66 -0.05 -5.20 4.53
CA ILE A 66 0.00 -4.30 5.67
C ILE A 66 -0.57 -2.94 5.25
N PHE A 67 -1.61 -2.50 5.95
CA PHE A 67 -2.25 -1.22 5.73
C PHE A 67 -2.55 -0.53 7.06
N SER A 68 -2.80 0.78 7.01
CA SER A 68 -3.33 1.54 8.14
C SER A 68 -4.79 1.91 7.86
N CYS A 69 -5.59 2.06 8.92
CA CYS A 69 -6.93 2.63 8.88
C CYS A 69 -7.03 3.70 9.96
N GLU A 70 -8.03 4.57 9.86
CA GLU A 70 -8.26 5.63 10.85
C GLU A 70 -9.09 5.12 12.04
N GLY A 71 -9.90 4.07 11.83
CA GLY A 71 -10.66 3.43 12.88
C GLY A 71 -10.99 1.98 12.56
N ILE A 72 -11.23 1.21 13.62
CA ILE A 72 -11.80 -0.12 13.57
C ILE A 72 -12.90 -0.21 14.64
N ASP A 73 -14.05 -0.76 14.30
CA ASP A 73 -15.12 -0.99 15.27
C ASP A 73 -15.05 -2.38 15.91
N SER A 74 -15.95 -2.66 16.86
CA SER A 74 -16.00 -3.95 17.56
C SER A 74 -16.37 -5.14 16.66
N SER A 75 -16.92 -4.89 15.48
CA SER A 75 -17.22 -5.92 14.47
C SER A 75 -16.06 -6.16 13.51
N GLY A 76 -14.98 -5.38 13.61
CA GLY A 76 -13.83 -5.43 12.72
C GLY A 76 -14.01 -4.59 11.45
N ALA A 77 -15.05 -3.76 11.36
CA ALA A 77 -15.23 -2.86 10.23
C ALA A 77 -14.18 -1.75 10.26
N LEU A 78 -13.53 -1.53 9.12
CA LEU A 78 -12.43 -0.58 8.97
C LEU A 78 -12.96 0.74 8.41
N TRP A 79 -12.46 1.85 8.94
CA TRP A 79 -12.83 3.20 8.49
C TRP A 79 -11.61 3.96 7.95
N ASP A 80 -11.81 4.69 6.86
CA ASP A 80 -10.84 5.57 6.21
C ASP A 80 -11.58 6.77 5.59
N SER A 81 -11.10 7.98 5.85
CA SER A 81 -11.69 9.22 5.36
C SER A 81 -11.59 9.41 3.84
N ASN A 82 -10.73 8.66 3.15
CA ASN A 82 -10.57 8.71 1.70
C ASN A 82 -11.20 7.47 1.04
N ALA A 83 -12.35 7.65 0.39
CA ALA A 83 -13.07 6.56 -0.28
C ALA A 83 -12.23 5.82 -1.32
N ILE A 84 -11.40 6.53 -2.11
CA ILE A 84 -10.53 5.91 -3.12
C ILE A 84 -9.51 4.99 -2.44
N ASN A 85 -8.94 5.44 -1.33
CA ASN A 85 -7.97 4.66 -0.56
C ASN A 85 -8.65 3.49 0.18
N ALA A 86 -9.87 3.71 0.69
CA ALA A 86 -10.69 2.69 1.32
C ALA A 86 -11.02 1.55 0.35
N ASP A 87 -11.45 1.88 -0.86
CA ASP A 87 -11.77 0.92 -1.92
C ASP A 87 -10.52 0.14 -2.35
N TYR A 88 -9.41 0.84 -2.55
CA TYR A 88 -8.12 0.23 -2.87
C TYR A 88 -7.66 -0.78 -1.80
N LYS A 89 -7.70 -0.38 -0.52
CA LYS A 89 -7.34 -1.26 0.61
C LYS A 89 -8.30 -2.43 0.74
N SER A 90 -9.60 -2.20 0.58
CA SER A 90 -10.62 -3.25 0.65
C SER A 90 -10.41 -4.30 -0.43
N MET A 91 -10.02 -3.89 -1.63
CA MET A 91 -9.72 -4.82 -2.71
C MET A 91 -8.45 -5.65 -2.43
N LEU A 92 -7.39 -5.03 -1.93
CA LEU A 92 -6.15 -5.76 -1.56
C LEU A 92 -6.38 -6.70 -0.38
N LEU A 93 -7.17 -6.29 0.61
CA LEU A 93 -7.51 -7.11 1.77
C LEU A 93 -8.21 -8.42 1.35
N LYS A 94 -9.16 -8.33 0.40
CA LYS A 94 -9.84 -9.51 -0.16
C LYS A 94 -8.94 -10.45 -0.96
N ARG A 95 -7.74 -9.99 -1.34
CA ARG A 95 -6.77 -10.77 -2.12
C ARG A 95 -5.70 -11.41 -1.24
N ALA A 96 -5.42 -10.81 -0.09
CA ALA A 96 -4.46 -11.31 0.88
C ALA A 96 -5.08 -12.27 1.92
N ALA A 97 -6.42 -12.42 1.91
CA ALA A 97 -7.19 -13.33 2.76
C ALA A 97 -7.59 -14.59 2.00
#